data_AF-A0A2P8W381-F1
#
_entry.id   AF-A0A2P8W381-F1
#
_cell.length_a   1.000
_cell.length_b   1.000
_cell.length_c   1.000
_cell.angle_alpha   90.00
_cell.angle_beta   90.00
_cell.angle_gamma   90.00
#
_symmetry.space_group_name_H-M   'P 1'
#
loop_
_entity.id
_entity.type
_entity.pdbx_description
1 polymer ?
#
loop_
_entity_poly.entity_id
_entity_poly.type
_entity_poly.pdbx_seq_one_letter_code
_entity_poly.pdbx_strand_id
1 'polypeptide(L)'
;MLFHSTAKTLLKPTLALLTLALALSGGPLVSRADMGHGHTSTPGMSDSHGDGHHSTLEIPAGQPVPTVNVVVYPDPMEGWNLEIQTTNFSFAPEQVNQANSPGAGHGHIYINGEKVSRIYGSWLHLPELSSGRNEITVGLNANNHQALTHNGQKIESTVVVDVP
;
A
#
# COMPACT_ATOMS: atom_id res chain seq x y z
N MET A 1 39.29 -10.20 46.57
CA MET A 1 37.98 -10.60 45.99
C MET A 1 38.22 -10.84 44.51
N LEU A 2 38.29 -12.11 44.09
CA LEU A 2 38.43 -12.51 42.68
C LEU A 2 37.03 -12.61 42.06
N PHE A 3 36.79 -11.88 40.97
CA PHE A 3 35.63 -12.13 40.11
C PHE A 3 36.11 -12.84 38.84
N HIS A 4 35.66 -14.08 38.68
CA HIS A 4 35.87 -14.89 37.49
C HIS A 4 34.88 -14.42 36.40
N SER A 5 35.41 -13.94 35.27
CA SER A 5 34.62 -13.59 34.09
C SER A 5 34.46 -14.83 33.22
N THR A 6 33.24 -15.36 33.14
CA THR A 6 32.87 -16.48 32.25
C THR A 6 32.45 -15.96 30.89
N ALA A 7 33.18 -16.38 29.86
CA ALA A 7 32.91 -16.12 28.46
C ALA A 7 31.57 -16.75 28.02
N LYS A 8 30.76 -15.99 27.25
CA LYS A 8 29.60 -16.51 26.51
C LYS A 8 29.92 -16.49 25.02
N THR A 9 30.16 -17.67 24.46
CA THR A 9 30.33 -17.91 23.02
C THR A 9 28.98 -17.76 22.32
N LEU A 10 28.82 -16.77 21.44
CA LEU A 10 27.66 -16.65 20.55
C LEU A 10 27.81 -17.62 19.36
N LEU A 11 26.89 -18.58 19.22
CA LEU A 11 26.71 -19.33 17.99
C LEU A 11 25.99 -18.46 16.94
N LYS A 12 26.51 -18.45 15.72
CA LYS A 12 25.87 -17.83 14.55
C LYS A 12 24.85 -18.81 13.94
N PRO A 13 23.63 -18.37 13.57
CA PRO A 13 22.70 -19.22 12.84
C PRO A 13 23.06 -19.24 11.35
N THR A 14 23.27 -20.43 10.80
CA THR A 14 23.45 -20.69 9.37
C THR A 14 22.10 -20.71 8.67
N LEU A 15 21.91 -19.86 7.67
CA LEU A 15 20.70 -19.78 6.86
C LEU A 15 20.76 -20.85 5.75
N ALA A 16 19.83 -21.81 5.76
CA ALA A 16 19.69 -22.79 4.70
C ALA A 16 18.75 -22.25 3.61
N LEU A 17 19.27 -22.05 2.40
CA LEU A 17 18.49 -21.72 1.20
C LEU A 17 17.89 -23.01 0.62
N LEU A 18 16.56 -23.09 0.54
CA LEU A 18 15.85 -24.17 -0.16
C LEU A 18 15.38 -23.65 -1.53
N THR A 19 16.09 -24.02 -2.60
CA THR A 19 15.68 -23.74 -3.98
C THR A 19 14.85 -24.91 -4.51
N LEU A 20 13.57 -24.68 -4.80
CA LEU A 20 12.70 -25.63 -5.49
C LEU A 20 12.58 -25.23 -6.96
N ALA A 21 13.23 -25.99 -7.86
CA ALA A 21 13.10 -25.85 -9.30
C ALA A 21 12.03 -26.83 -9.81
N LEU A 22 10.97 -26.31 -10.43
CA LEU A 22 9.94 -27.11 -11.09
C LEU A 22 10.21 -27.11 -12.60
N ALA A 23 10.58 -28.28 -13.12
CA ALA A 23 10.72 -28.52 -14.56
C ALA A 23 9.36 -28.93 -15.15
N LEU A 24 8.88 -28.22 -16.17
CA LEU A 24 7.80 -28.69 -17.04
C LEU A 24 8.34 -28.90 -18.46
N SER A 25 8.33 -30.17 -18.87
CA SER A 25 8.66 -30.68 -20.19
C SER A 25 7.60 -30.32 -21.24
N GLY A 26 8.05 -29.98 -22.45
CA GLY A 26 7.19 -29.57 -23.57
C GLY A 26 6.43 -30.69 -24.30
N GLY A 27 5.53 -30.25 -25.17
CA GLY A 27 4.79 -31.04 -26.18
C GLY A 27 4.55 -30.19 -27.44
N PRO A 28 4.28 -30.80 -28.61
CA PRO A 28 4.77 -30.31 -29.90
C PRO A 28 3.84 -29.35 -30.66
N LEU A 29 4.46 -28.58 -31.56
CA LEU A 29 3.88 -27.75 -32.62
C LEU A 29 3.32 -28.60 -33.77
N VAL A 30 2.14 -28.24 -34.29
CA VAL A 30 1.76 -28.45 -35.69
C VAL A 30 0.91 -27.27 -36.18
N SER A 31 1.33 -26.68 -37.31
CA SER A 31 0.72 -25.56 -38.02
C SER A 31 -0.67 -25.86 -38.60
N ARG A 32 -1.45 -24.80 -38.90
CA ARG A 32 -1.89 -24.45 -40.27
C ARG A 32 -2.65 -23.11 -40.31
N ALA A 33 -2.44 -22.40 -41.42
CA ALA A 33 -2.94 -21.07 -41.74
C ALA A 33 -4.43 -21.06 -42.11
N ASP A 34 -5.10 -19.94 -41.84
CA ASP A 34 -6.13 -19.40 -42.74
C ASP A 34 -6.12 -17.85 -42.72
N MET A 35 -6.23 -17.28 -43.91
CA MET A 35 -6.26 -15.86 -44.22
C MET A 35 -7.72 -15.45 -44.40
N GLY A 36 -8.23 -14.56 -43.55
CA GLY A 36 -9.56 -13.95 -43.72
C GLY A 36 -9.50 -12.45 -43.45
N HIS A 37 -9.41 -11.66 -44.52
CA HIS A 37 -9.66 -10.22 -44.47
C HIS A 37 -11.15 -9.97 -44.22
N GLY A 38 -11.46 -9.28 -43.12
CA GLY A 38 -12.80 -8.83 -42.77
C GLY A 38 -12.73 -7.54 -41.97
N HIS A 39 -12.49 -6.43 -42.67
CA HIS A 39 -12.66 -5.10 -42.10
C HIS A 39 -14.15 -4.86 -41.86
N THR A 40 -14.59 -5.02 -40.62
CA THR A 40 -15.88 -4.49 -40.16
C THR A 40 -15.59 -3.35 -39.20
N SER A 41 -15.98 -2.15 -39.62
CA SER A 41 -15.81 -0.89 -38.92
C SER A 41 -16.83 -0.83 -37.77
N THR A 42 -16.41 -1.15 -36.55
CA THR A 42 -17.18 -0.84 -35.33
C THR A 42 -16.72 0.52 -34.78
N PRO A 43 -17.63 1.49 -34.60
CA PRO A 43 -17.26 2.84 -34.20
C PRO A 43 -16.96 2.91 -32.70
N GLY A 44 -15.80 3.46 -32.38
CA GLY A 44 -15.56 4.27 -31.18
C GLY A 44 -16.01 3.68 -29.85
N MET A 45 -15.29 2.68 -29.34
CA MET A 45 -15.11 2.61 -27.90
C MET A 45 -14.08 3.68 -27.54
N SER A 46 -14.59 4.88 -27.25
CA SER A 46 -13.87 5.93 -26.57
C SER A 46 -13.14 5.30 -25.40
N ASP A 47 -11.81 5.35 -25.45
CA ASP A 47 -10.95 5.32 -24.28
C ASP A 47 -11.55 6.32 -23.29
N SER A 48 -12.33 5.79 -22.37
CA SER A 48 -12.88 6.58 -21.28
C SER A 48 -11.70 6.82 -20.37
N HIS A 49 -11.04 7.95 -20.59
CA HIS A 49 -10.37 8.69 -19.53
C HIS A 49 -11.40 8.86 -18.42
N GLY A 50 -11.46 7.86 -17.53
CA GLY A 50 -12.33 7.87 -16.38
C GLY A 50 -11.81 8.95 -15.46
N ASP A 51 -12.38 10.14 -15.59
CA ASP A 51 -12.31 11.18 -14.57
C ASP A 51 -12.57 10.51 -13.22
N GLY A 52 -11.51 10.41 -12.43
CA GLY A 52 -11.44 9.65 -11.19
C GLY A 52 -12.30 10.29 -10.11
N HIS A 53 -13.61 10.21 -10.25
CA HIS A 53 -14.55 10.44 -9.16
C HIS A 53 -14.28 9.36 -8.12
N HIS A 54 -13.35 9.67 -7.21
CA HIS A 54 -12.99 8.83 -6.08
C HIS A 54 -14.27 8.49 -5.32
N SER A 55 -14.75 7.26 -5.49
CA SER A 55 -15.93 6.79 -4.78
C SER A 55 -15.63 6.84 -3.27
N THR A 56 -16.60 7.32 -2.50
CA THR A 56 -16.48 7.46 -1.05
C THR A 56 -17.37 6.44 -0.35
N LEU A 57 -16.99 6.03 0.85
CA LEU A 57 -17.82 5.27 1.76
C LEU A 57 -17.94 6.06 3.06
N GLU A 58 -19.14 6.58 3.29
CA GLU A 58 -19.47 7.30 4.52
C GLU A 58 -19.55 6.32 5.70
N ILE A 59 -18.93 6.69 6.82
CA ILE A 59 -19.08 5.94 8.07
C ILE A 59 -20.53 6.05 8.54
N PRO A 60 -21.26 4.93 8.72
CA PRO A 60 -22.65 4.97 9.13
C PRO A 60 -22.85 5.66 10.48
N ALA A 61 -23.96 6.39 10.62
CA ALA A 61 -24.32 7.01 11.89
C ALA A 61 -24.37 5.97 13.04
N GLY A 62 -23.81 6.34 14.19
CA GLY A 62 -23.75 5.48 15.37
C GLY A 62 -22.60 4.47 15.40
N GLN A 63 -21.75 4.41 14.36
CA GLN A 63 -20.51 3.63 14.38
C GLN A 63 -19.34 4.45 14.95
N PRO A 64 -18.33 3.82 15.59
CA PRO A 64 -17.08 4.48 15.92
C PRO A 64 -16.40 5.02 14.66
N VAL A 65 -16.06 6.30 14.67
CA VAL A 65 -15.43 6.96 13.52
C VAL A 65 -13.93 6.64 13.51
N PRO A 66 -13.38 6.09 12.42
CA PRO A 66 -11.94 5.94 12.25
C PRO A 66 -11.20 7.27 12.34
N THR A 67 -10.00 7.26 12.88
CA THR A 67 -9.07 8.39 12.78
C THR A 67 -7.73 7.91 12.26
N VAL A 68 -6.98 8.83 11.65
CA VAL A 68 -5.59 8.61 11.26
C VAL A 68 -4.76 9.83 11.64
N ASN A 69 -3.55 9.58 12.12
CA ASN A 69 -2.49 10.56 12.31
C ASN A 69 -1.20 9.98 11.72
N VAL A 70 -0.38 10.83 11.12
CA VAL A 70 0.92 10.42 10.55
C VAL A 70 2.03 11.16 11.27
N VAL A 71 3.02 10.41 11.75
CA VAL A 71 4.26 10.96 12.29
C VAL A 71 5.42 10.47 11.42
N VAL A 72 6.38 11.35 11.17
CA VAL A 72 7.52 11.05 10.30
C VAL A 72 8.81 11.19 11.09
N TYR A 73 9.68 10.19 10.94
CA TYR A 73 10.98 10.12 11.59
C TYR A 73 12.06 9.99 10.52
N PRO A 74 13.19 10.70 10.63
CA PRO A 74 14.36 10.36 9.82
C PRO A 74 14.80 8.94 10.18
N ASP A 75 15.09 8.12 9.18
CA ASP A 75 15.68 6.81 9.40
C ASP A 75 17.19 6.98 9.71
N PRO A 76 17.74 6.31 10.74
CA PRO A 76 19.15 6.45 11.10
C PRO A 76 20.15 5.97 10.04
N MET A 77 19.73 5.11 9.11
CA MET A 77 20.54 4.65 7.98
C MET A 77 20.29 5.50 6.74
N GLU A 78 19.05 5.52 6.24
CA GLU A 78 18.69 6.21 5.00
C GLU A 78 17.17 6.37 4.90
N GLY A 79 16.69 7.54 4.47
CA GLY A 79 15.27 7.77 4.23
C GLY A 79 14.47 8.17 5.47
N TRP A 80 13.19 7.77 5.50
CA TRP A 80 12.21 8.20 6.50
C TRP A 80 11.30 7.04 6.90
N ASN A 81 10.97 6.96 8.19
CA ASN A 81 9.96 6.04 8.71
C ASN A 81 8.69 6.80 9.05
N LEU A 82 7.58 6.36 8.49
CA LEU A 82 6.25 6.87 8.77
C LEU A 82 5.58 5.95 9.79
N GLU A 83 5.11 6.53 10.87
CA GLU A 83 4.18 5.88 11.80
C GLU A 83 2.76 6.34 11.48
N ILE A 84 1.92 5.40 11.08
CA ILE A 84 0.49 5.60 10.82
C ILE A 84 -0.28 5.15 12.04
N GLN A 85 -0.75 6.12 12.82
CA GLN A 85 -1.50 5.91 14.04
C GLN A 85 -2.98 5.98 13.72
N THR A 86 -3.75 4.94 14.05
CA THR A 86 -5.18 4.91 13.80
C THR A 86 -5.97 4.58 15.05
N THR A 87 -7.22 5.04 15.09
CA THR A 87 -8.21 4.59 16.08
C THR A 87 -9.46 4.12 15.35
N ASN A 88 -10.20 3.17 15.94
CA ASN A 88 -11.41 2.58 15.35
C ASN A 88 -11.22 2.02 13.92
N PHE A 89 -9.98 1.68 13.57
CA PHE A 89 -9.61 1.18 12.26
C PHE A 89 -8.68 -0.03 12.41
N SER A 90 -8.83 -1.01 11.53
CA SER A 90 -7.94 -2.16 11.43
C SER A 90 -7.45 -2.29 9.99
N PHE A 91 -6.14 -2.36 9.81
CA PHE A 91 -5.58 -2.76 8.52
C PHE A 91 -6.00 -4.22 8.24
N ALA A 92 -6.61 -4.45 7.08
CA ALA A 92 -7.16 -5.73 6.66
C ALA A 92 -6.66 -6.09 5.24
N PRO A 93 -5.34 -6.26 5.04
CA PRO A 93 -4.77 -6.59 3.72
C PRO A 93 -5.37 -7.85 3.10
N GLU A 94 -5.77 -8.82 3.92
CA GLU A 94 -6.41 -10.07 3.51
C GLU A 94 -7.84 -9.89 2.97
N GLN A 95 -8.44 -8.71 3.17
CA GLN A 95 -9.80 -8.38 2.77
C GLN A 95 -9.87 -7.39 1.60
N VAL A 96 -8.73 -6.99 1.03
CA VAL A 96 -8.70 -6.08 -0.13
C VAL A 96 -9.49 -6.69 -1.29
N ASN A 97 -10.25 -5.85 -1.99
CA ASN A 97 -11.22 -6.21 -3.05
C ASN A 97 -12.39 -7.09 -2.60
N GLN A 98 -12.62 -7.22 -1.29
CA GLN A 98 -13.81 -7.87 -0.73
C GLN A 98 -14.87 -6.83 -0.32
N ALA A 99 -15.95 -7.31 0.31
CA ALA A 99 -16.97 -6.44 0.87
C ALA A 99 -16.39 -5.49 1.93
N ASN A 100 -16.96 -4.28 2.01
CA ASN A 100 -16.50 -3.25 2.93
C ASN A 100 -16.93 -3.50 4.37
N SER A 101 -16.07 -3.08 5.30
CA SER A 101 -16.38 -2.90 6.71
C SER A 101 -15.98 -1.46 7.10
N PRO A 102 -16.86 -0.65 7.73
CA PRO A 102 -16.56 0.76 8.01
C PRO A 102 -15.29 1.00 8.85
N GLY A 103 -14.88 0.03 9.67
CA GLY A 103 -13.69 0.11 10.52
C GLY A 103 -12.50 -0.70 10.03
N ALA A 104 -12.49 -1.19 8.79
CA ALA A 104 -11.37 -1.98 8.28
C ALA A 104 -11.07 -1.72 6.79
N GLY A 105 -9.80 -1.84 6.44
CA GLY A 105 -9.33 -1.67 5.06
C GLY A 105 -7.84 -1.39 4.97
N HIS A 106 -7.45 -0.38 4.21
CA HIS A 106 -6.04 -0.04 3.99
C HIS A 106 -5.83 1.46 3.81
N GLY A 107 -4.60 1.93 3.99
CA GLY A 107 -4.24 3.32 3.73
C GLY A 107 -3.81 3.53 2.28
N HIS A 108 -4.03 4.72 1.72
CA HIS A 108 -3.36 5.18 0.49
C HIS A 108 -2.46 6.34 0.86
N ILE A 109 -1.19 6.29 0.42
CA ILE A 109 -0.22 7.35 0.65
C ILE A 109 -0.03 8.18 -0.62
N TYR A 110 0.02 9.49 -0.41
CA TYR A 110 0.28 10.50 -1.41
C TYR A 110 1.45 11.36 -0.97
N ILE A 111 2.33 11.72 -1.89
CA ILE A 111 3.42 12.69 -1.66
C ILE A 111 3.24 13.80 -2.69
N ASN A 112 3.13 15.05 -2.22
CA ASN A 112 2.89 16.22 -3.07
C ASN A 112 1.66 16.06 -3.99
N GLY A 113 0.62 15.39 -3.49
CA GLY A 113 -0.61 15.10 -4.23
C GLY A 113 -0.55 13.89 -5.16
N GLU A 114 0.62 13.31 -5.41
CA GLU A 114 0.78 12.11 -6.23
C GLU A 114 0.65 10.85 -5.38
N LYS A 115 -0.15 9.87 -5.85
CA LYS A 115 -0.32 8.60 -5.15
C LYS A 115 0.93 7.73 -5.30
N VAL A 116 1.55 7.37 -4.18
CA VAL A 116 2.79 6.58 -4.16
C VAL A 116 2.51 5.10 -3.92
N SER A 117 1.67 4.75 -2.93
CA SER A 117 1.47 3.35 -2.57
C SER A 117 0.18 3.10 -1.76
N ARG A 118 -0.08 1.83 -1.47
CA ARG A 118 -1.04 1.36 -0.46
C ARG A 118 -0.27 1.04 0.82
N ILE A 119 -0.91 1.21 1.97
CA ILE A 119 -0.38 0.93 3.29
C ILE A 119 -1.25 -0.14 3.95
N TYR A 120 -0.61 -1.21 4.41
CA TYR A 120 -1.27 -2.36 5.05
C TYR A 120 -0.88 -2.55 6.52
N GLY A 121 -0.20 -1.57 7.12
CA GLY A 121 0.22 -1.64 8.51
C GLY A 121 0.60 -0.27 9.05
N SER A 122 0.95 -0.23 10.33
CA SER A 122 1.21 1.02 11.05
C SER A 122 2.56 1.67 10.75
N TRP A 123 3.45 1.00 10.01
CA TRP A 123 4.77 1.52 9.68
C TRP A 123 5.05 1.36 8.19
N LEU A 124 5.59 2.42 7.58
CA LEU A 124 6.06 2.43 6.20
C LEU A 124 7.42 3.11 6.14
N HIS A 125 8.37 2.46 5.47
CA HIS A 125 9.64 3.06 5.14
C HIS A 125 9.55 3.75 3.77
N LEU A 126 10.00 5.02 3.71
CA LEU A 126 10.19 5.77 2.48
C LEU A 126 11.71 5.92 2.25
N PRO A 127 12.26 5.36 1.16
CA PRO A 127 13.70 5.40 0.92
C PRO A 127 14.20 6.83 0.65
N GLU A 128 13.36 7.68 0.06
CA GLU A 128 13.72 9.05 -0.27
C GLU A 128 12.51 10.00 -0.21
N LEU A 129 12.80 11.28 -0.04
CA LEU A 129 11.91 12.41 -0.25
C LEU A 129 12.65 13.45 -1.10
N SER A 130 11.94 14.23 -1.90
CA SER A 130 12.57 15.29 -2.71
C SER A 130 13.19 16.36 -1.82
N SER A 131 14.22 17.06 -2.29
CA SER A 131 14.73 18.23 -1.55
C SER A 131 13.66 19.32 -1.42
N GLY A 132 13.69 20.05 -0.31
CA GLY A 132 12.69 21.05 0.04
C GLY A 132 11.43 20.44 0.66
N ARG A 133 10.29 21.08 0.39
CA ARG A 133 9.01 20.81 1.05
C ARG A 133 8.31 19.59 0.46
N ASN A 134 8.01 18.59 1.29
CA ASN A 134 7.24 17.40 0.92
C ASN A 134 5.96 17.33 1.75
N GLU A 135 4.80 17.33 1.10
CA GLU A 135 3.50 17.10 1.74
C GLU A 135 3.13 15.62 1.65
N ILE A 136 3.13 14.91 2.78
CA ILE A 136 2.80 13.49 2.85
C ILE A 136 1.38 13.37 3.39
N THR A 137 0.49 12.76 2.62
CA THR A 137 -0.92 12.52 3.02
C THR A 137 -1.21 11.04 3.07
N VAL A 138 -1.82 10.57 4.16
CA VAL A 138 -2.36 9.21 4.28
C VAL A 138 -3.87 9.30 4.47
N GLY A 139 -4.63 8.73 3.53
CA GLY A 139 -6.07 8.55 3.63
C GLY A 139 -6.44 7.11 3.96
N LEU A 140 -7.50 6.91 4.75
CA LEU A 140 -8.06 5.59 5.01
C LEU A 140 -9.07 5.21 3.93
N ASN A 141 -8.98 3.97 3.45
CA ASN A 141 -9.83 3.43 2.40
C ASN A 141 -10.46 2.12 2.84
N ALA A 142 -11.68 1.88 2.37
CA ALA A 142 -12.36 0.61 2.53
C ALA A 142 -11.73 -0.48 1.64
N ASN A 143 -12.10 -1.73 1.91
CA ASN A 143 -11.64 -2.92 1.18
C ASN A 143 -11.75 -2.81 -0.35
N ASN A 144 -12.82 -2.17 -0.86
CA ASN A 144 -13.03 -1.94 -2.28
C ASN A 144 -12.43 -0.64 -2.83
N HIS A 145 -11.48 -0.04 -2.11
CA HIS A 145 -10.78 1.21 -2.45
C HIS A 145 -11.54 2.51 -2.27
N GLN A 146 -12.83 2.49 -1.88
CA GLN A 146 -13.56 3.73 -1.56
C GLN A 146 -12.85 4.51 -0.44
N ALA A 147 -12.72 5.83 -0.58
CA ALA A 147 -12.20 6.66 0.49
C ALA A 147 -13.21 6.69 1.65
N LEU A 148 -12.75 6.40 2.87
CA LEU A 148 -13.61 6.52 4.04
C LEU A 148 -13.88 8.00 4.33
N THR A 149 -15.14 8.34 4.55
CA THR A 149 -15.56 9.71 4.88
C THR A 149 -16.41 9.76 6.14
N HIS A 150 -16.34 10.87 6.86
CA HIS A 150 -17.22 11.19 7.97
C HIS A 150 -17.69 12.65 7.83
N ASN A 151 -19.00 12.86 7.88
CA ASN A 151 -19.67 14.12 7.52
C ASN A 151 -19.24 14.65 6.14
N GLY A 152 -19.04 13.74 5.17
CA GLY A 152 -18.60 14.08 3.83
C GLY A 152 -17.12 14.50 3.70
N GLN A 153 -16.34 14.48 4.79
CA GLN A 153 -14.90 14.74 4.77
C GLN A 153 -14.12 13.43 4.78
N LYS A 154 -13.05 13.35 4.00
CA LYS A 154 -12.16 12.18 4.00
C LYS A 154 -11.49 12.02 5.36
N ILE A 155 -11.32 10.78 5.77
CA ILE A 155 -10.53 10.43 6.95
C ILE A 155 -9.08 10.31 6.49
N GLU A 156 -8.35 11.41 6.57
CA GLU A 156 -6.96 11.52 6.14
C GLU A 156 -6.14 12.42 7.07
N SER A 157 -4.82 12.29 7.00
CA SER A 157 -3.87 13.11 7.75
C SER A 157 -2.71 13.50 6.85
N THR A 158 -2.29 14.76 6.96
CA THR A 158 -1.18 15.33 6.18
C THR A 158 -0.11 15.86 7.12
N VAL A 159 1.15 15.57 6.79
CA VAL A 159 2.35 16.06 7.47
C VAL A 159 3.31 16.63 6.44
N VAL A 160 4.00 17.71 6.82
CA VAL A 160 5.00 18.36 5.96
C VAL A 160 6.38 18.02 6.48
N VAL A 161 7.27 17.61 5.58
CA VAL A 161 8.68 17.34 5.86
C VAL A 161 9.53 18.22 4.94
N ASP A 162 10.39 19.03 5.54
CA ASP A 162 11.39 19.83 4.81
C ASP A 162 12.72 19.08 4.78
N VAL A 163 13.16 18.69 3.59
CA VAL A 163 14.43 18.02 3.34
C VAL A 163 15.46 19.09 2.94
N PRO A 164 16.64 19.16 3.61
CA PRO A 164 17.69 20.13 3.30
C PRO A 164 18.24 20.06 1.87
#